data_AF-A0A1V4T0F0-F1
#
_entry.id   AF-A0A1V4T0F0-F1
#
_cell.length_a   1.000
_cell.length_b   1.000
_cell.length_c   1.000
_cell.angle_alpha   90.00
_cell.angle_beta   90.00
_cell.angle_gamma   90.00
#
_symmetry.space_group_name_H-M   'P 1'
#
loop_
_entity.id
_entity.type
_entity.pdbx_description
1 polymer ?
#
loop_
_entity_poly.entity_id
_entity_poly.type
_entity_poly.pdbx_seq_one_letter_code
_entity_poly.pdbx_strand_id
1 'polypeptide(L)'
;MAYTVKQQIRQGLPQVGVKPYRQVHAHSTGNPNSTAQNEADYHDRRPVESGFFQYVVGDGVAIQTAPLNMGAYDVGGGWNAETFAAVELIESHKTRAEFERDYAIYCELLRDLANKGGIPVTLDTNDLAGIKTHNYCTHHQPNNFSDHVDPLPYLAKWGITLEQFRNDVCNSITSKTTTAEEQTIQKKKVGDIMLLFRNENSAEVYWLIGNKYT
;
A
#
# COMPACT_ATOMS: atom_id res chain seq x y z
N MET A 1 9.18 13.00 5.23
CA MET A 1 8.08 12.03 5.19
C MET A 1 6.95 12.69 4.44
N ALA A 2 6.28 12.00 3.52
CA ALA A 2 5.20 12.60 2.73
C ALA A 2 3.88 12.75 3.51
N TYR A 3 3.85 12.33 4.78
CA TYR A 3 2.68 12.36 5.65
C TYR A 3 3.02 12.85 7.06
N THR A 4 1.98 13.27 7.79
CA THR A 4 2.09 13.71 9.19
C THR A 4 1.78 12.56 10.13
N VAL A 5 2.59 12.40 11.17
CA VAL A 5 2.36 11.45 12.26
C VAL A 5 1.92 12.20 13.52
N LYS A 6 0.71 11.89 14.01
CA LYS A 6 0.23 12.30 15.34
C LYS A 6 0.52 11.17 16.34
N GLN A 7 0.83 11.53 17.59
CA GLN A 7 1.05 10.56 18.68
C GLN A 7 -0.14 10.58 19.64
N GLN A 8 -0.73 9.42 19.91
CA GLN A 8 -1.74 9.16 20.94
C GLN A 8 -1.45 7.78 21.57
N ILE A 9 -0.29 7.66 22.21
CA ILE A 9 0.22 6.37 22.68
C ILE A 9 -0.56 5.91 23.91
N ARG A 10 -1.32 4.83 23.75
CA ARG A 10 -1.99 4.12 24.83
C ARG A 10 -0.98 3.58 25.84
N GLN A 11 -1.23 3.85 27.11
CA GLN A 11 -0.40 3.36 28.21
C GLN A 11 -0.81 1.95 28.66
N GLY A 12 0.13 1.19 29.22
CA GLY A 12 -0.14 -0.10 29.85
C GLY A 12 -0.39 -1.27 28.89
N LEU A 13 -0.05 -1.13 27.61
CA LEU A 13 -0.11 -2.25 26.65
C LEU A 13 0.95 -3.32 26.99
N PRO A 14 0.59 -4.62 26.91
CA PRO A 14 1.50 -5.70 27.20
C PRO A 14 2.52 -5.88 26.07
N GLN A 15 3.71 -6.30 26.46
CA GLN A 15 4.70 -6.87 25.57
C GLN A 15 4.20 -8.24 25.07
N VAL A 16 4.08 -8.43 23.75
CA VAL A 16 3.66 -9.69 23.13
C VAL A 16 4.86 -10.32 22.42
N GLY A 17 5.20 -11.56 22.75
CA GLY A 17 6.40 -12.22 22.25
C GLY A 17 7.71 -11.53 22.70
N VAL A 18 8.80 -11.80 21.97
CA VAL A 18 10.12 -11.22 22.21
C VAL A 18 10.80 -10.88 20.89
N LYS A 19 11.74 -9.93 20.92
CA LYS A 19 12.56 -9.58 19.74
C LYS A 19 13.38 -10.78 19.26
N PRO A 20 13.69 -10.88 17.95
CA PRO A 20 13.28 -9.96 16.88
C PRO A 20 11.83 -10.17 16.41
N TYR A 21 11.15 -9.05 16.12
CA TYR A 21 9.86 -9.02 15.42
C TYR A 21 10.11 -8.90 13.92
N ARG A 22 9.54 -9.81 13.13
CA ARG A 22 9.88 -9.93 11.70
C ARG A 22 8.79 -9.41 10.76
N GLN A 23 7.65 -8.98 11.28
CA GLN A 23 6.47 -8.67 10.45
C GLN A 23 5.94 -7.26 10.69
N VAL A 24 5.47 -6.64 9.62
CA VAL A 24 4.57 -5.47 9.68
C VAL A 24 3.21 -5.93 9.18
N HIS A 25 2.15 -5.69 9.94
CA HIS A 25 0.82 -6.15 9.58
C HIS A 25 -0.02 -5.03 8.98
N ALA A 26 -0.59 -5.32 7.82
CA ALA A 26 -1.49 -4.47 7.08
C ALA A 26 -2.93 -4.88 7.41
N HIS A 27 -3.68 -3.98 8.03
CA HIS A 27 -5.08 -4.14 8.42
C HIS A 27 -5.99 -3.06 7.81
N SER A 28 -7.30 -3.29 7.83
CA SER A 28 -8.31 -2.24 7.74
C SER A 28 -9.42 -2.42 8.77
N THR A 29 -9.97 -1.29 9.24
CA THR A 29 -10.74 -1.22 10.49
C THR A 29 -12.05 -2.02 10.53
N GLY A 30 -12.60 -2.43 9.38
CA GLY A 30 -13.93 -3.02 9.29
C GLY A 30 -15.06 -2.09 9.72
N ASN A 31 -14.80 -0.79 9.91
CA ASN A 31 -15.74 0.18 10.44
C ASN A 31 -16.07 1.27 9.40
N PRO A 32 -17.28 1.26 8.80
CA PRO A 32 -17.63 2.16 7.71
C PRO A 32 -17.90 3.62 8.14
N ASN A 33 -17.82 3.92 9.45
CA ASN A 33 -18.29 5.19 10.01
C ASN A 33 -17.25 5.93 10.85
N SER A 34 -16.16 5.29 11.25
CA SER A 34 -15.16 5.90 12.14
C SER A 34 -14.14 6.74 11.38
N THR A 35 -13.79 7.89 11.97
CA THR A 35 -12.58 8.65 11.61
C THR A 35 -11.34 7.99 12.23
N ALA A 36 -10.15 8.37 11.77
CA ALA A 36 -8.90 7.94 12.37
C ALA A 36 -8.84 8.33 13.87
N GLN A 37 -9.38 9.49 14.23
CA GLN A 37 -9.46 9.91 15.62
C GLN A 37 -10.43 9.03 16.43
N ASN A 38 -11.58 8.63 15.88
CA ASN A 38 -12.49 7.73 16.60
C ASN A 38 -11.85 6.38 16.87
N GLU A 39 -11.09 5.84 15.92
CA GLU A 39 -10.35 4.59 16.10
C GLU A 39 -9.25 4.73 17.16
N ALA A 40 -8.49 5.82 17.15
CA ALA A 40 -7.50 6.09 18.18
C ALA A 40 -8.12 6.24 19.58
N ASP A 41 -9.26 6.93 19.69
CA ASP A 41 -9.97 7.14 20.96
C ASP A 41 -10.59 5.84 21.49
N TYR A 42 -11.11 4.98 20.60
CA TYR A 42 -11.62 3.68 20.99
C TYR A 42 -10.49 2.72 21.37
N HIS A 43 -9.40 2.71 20.61
CA HIS A 43 -8.20 1.92 20.90
C HIS A 43 -7.63 2.22 22.29
N ASP A 44 -7.60 3.48 22.72
CA ASP A 44 -7.07 3.87 24.03
C ASP A 44 -7.84 3.24 25.21
N ARG A 45 -9.15 2.99 25.05
CA ARG A 45 -10.05 2.54 26.12
C ARG A 45 -10.56 1.10 25.99
N ARG A 46 -10.48 0.47 24.82
CA ARG A 46 -10.98 -0.91 24.62
C ARG A 46 -10.20 -1.93 25.46
N PRO A 47 -10.79 -3.05 25.88
CA PRO A 47 -10.03 -4.13 26.53
C PRO A 47 -8.84 -4.54 25.66
N VAL A 48 -7.64 -4.66 26.24
CA VAL A 48 -6.41 -5.01 25.49
C VAL A 48 -6.59 -6.34 24.74
N GLU A 49 -7.29 -7.27 25.36
CA GLU A 49 -7.47 -8.64 24.86
C GLU A 49 -8.44 -8.71 23.68
N SER A 50 -9.18 -7.62 23.43
CA SER A 50 -9.97 -7.45 22.21
C SER A 50 -9.12 -7.06 21.00
N GLY A 51 -7.83 -6.81 21.19
CA GLY A 51 -6.85 -6.49 20.17
C GLY A 51 -6.36 -5.04 20.20
N PHE A 52 -5.13 -4.83 19.76
CA PHE A 52 -4.51 -3.51 19.67
C PHE A 52 -3.50 -3.46 18.52
N PHE A 53 -3.33 -2.28 17.93
CA PHE A 53 -2.43 -2.00 16.81
C PHE A 53 -1.55 -0.76 17.10
N GLN A 54 -0.53 -0.53 16.28
CA GLN A 54 0.42 0.57 16.46
C GLN A 54 0.01 1.84 15.74
N TYR A 55 -0.70 1.74 14.62
CA TYR A 55 -1.12 2.90 13.83
C TYR A 55 -2.54 2.74 13.29
N VAL A 56 -3.23 3.87 13.16
CA VAL A 56 -4.38 4.02 12.28
C VAL A 56 -4.12 5.15 11.29
N VAL A 57 -4.49 4.93 10.02
CA VAL A 57 -4.35 5.86 8.90
C VAL A 57 -5.74 6.24 8.39
N GLY A 58 -5.97 7.53 8.29
CA GLY A 58 -7.22 8.08 7.79
C GLY A 58 -7.29 9.59 7.97
N ASP A 59 -8.22 10.24 7.27
CA ASP A 59 -8.43 11.69 7.36
C ASP A 59 -7.17 12.53 7.05
N GLY A 60 -6.27 11.98 6.24
CA GLY A 60 -5.00 12.62 5.86
C GLY A 60 -3.89 12.53 6.91
N VAL A 61 -4.06 11.73 7.97
CA VAL A 61 -3.08 11.59 9.05
C VAL A 61 -2.81 10.12 9.40
N ALA A 62 -1.59 9.84 9.87
CA ALA A 62 -1.28 8.61 10.58
C ALA A 62 -1.24 8.91 12.09
N ILE A 63 -2.01 8.19 12.89
CA ILE A 63 -2.01 8.33 14.36
C ILE A 63 -1.32 7.10 14.94
N GLN A 64 -0.17 7.30 15.60
CA GLN A 64 0.49 6.24 16.35
C GLN A 64 -0.22 6.04 17.70
N THR A 65 -0.75 4.85 17.92
CA THR A 65 -1.56 4.50 19.10
C THR A 65 -0.85 3.55 20.07
N ALA A 66 0.22 2.88 19.65
CA ALA A 66 1.03 2.02 20.52
C ALA A 66 2.54 2.11 20.20
N PRO A 67 3.43 1.74 21.14
CA PRO A 67 4.85 1.62 20.85
C PRO A 67 5.12 0.53 19.80
N LEU A 68 6.18 0.73 19.01
CA LEU A 68 6.67 -0.25 18.04
C LEU A 68 7.49 -1.34 18.70
N ASN A 69 7.79 -2.42 17.96
CA ASN A 69 8.80 -3.41 18.30
C ASN A 69 8.50 -4.14 19.63
N MET A 70 7.21 -4.43 19.86
CA MET A 70 6.72 -5.05 21.09
C MET A 70 5.62 -6.12 20.88
N GLY A 71 5.43 -6.60 19.64
CA GLY A 71 4.31 -7.48 19.31
C GLY A 71 2.96 -6.78 19.42
N ALA A 72 1.89 -7.49 19.06
CA ALA A 72 0.53 -7.00 19.20
C ALA A 72 -0.48 -8.15 19.25
N TYR A 73 -1.62 -7.95 19.90
CA TYR A 73 -2.78 -8.83 19.71
C TYR A 73 -3.58 -8.33 18.51
N ASP A 74 -3.05 -8.49 17.30
CA ASP A 74 -3.64 -7.89 16.11
C ASP A 74 -4.13 -8.91 15.08
N VAL A 75 -3.42 -10.04 14.91
CA VAL A 75 -3.76 -11.04 13.89
C VAL A 75 -4.47 -12.28 14.42
N GLY A 76 -4.67 -12.38 15.74
CA GLY A 76 -5.47 -13.45 16.35
C GLY A 76 -4.82 -14.84 16.28
N GLY A 77 -3.50 -14.92 16.33
CA GLY A 77 -2.78 -16.20 16.34
C GLY A 77 -1.31 -16.04 16.69
N GLY A 78 -0.48 -17.02 16.32
CA GLY A 78 0.93 -17.08 16.72
C GLY A 78 1.78 -15.92 16.18
N TRP A 79 1.39 -15.30 15.06
CA TRP A 79 2.12 -14.16 14.50
C TRP A 79 1.86 -12.83 15.22
N ASN A 80 0.98 -12.80 16.22
CA ASN A 80 0.94 -11.72 17.23
C ASN A 80 2.33 -11.45 17.87
N ALA A 81 3.14 -12.51 18.02
CA ALA A 81 4.50 -12.43 18.53
C ALA A 81 5.55 -11.99 17.49
N GLU A 82 5.14 -11.72 16.25
CA GLU A 82 5.99 -11.28 15.14
C GLU A 82 5.80 -9.80 14.78
N THR A 83 4.78 -9.16 15.33
CA THR A 83 4.37 -7.79 15.00
C THR A 83 5.39 -6.75 15.46
N PHE A 84 6.17 -6.21 14.52
CA PHE A 84 6.93 -4.99 14.73
C PHE A 84 6.01 -3.77 14.77
N ALA A 85 5.01 -3.76 13.88
CA ALA A 85 3.94 -2.77 13.83
C ALA A 85 2.71 -3.34 13.11
N ALA A 86 1.52 -3.00 13.58
CA ALA A 86 0.24 -3.21 12.90
C ALA A 86 -0.37 -1.86 12.52
N VAL A 87 -0.84 -1.74 11.28
CA VAL A 87 -1.37 -0.49 10.70
C VAL A 87 -2.79 -0.72 10.18
N GLU A 88 -3.73 0.05 10.70
CA GLU A 88 -5.15 0.04 10.30
C GLU A 88 -5.44 1.14 9.28
N LEU A 89 -6.09 0.82 8.15
CA LEU A 89 -6.71 1.81 7.27
C LEU A 89 -8.18 2.00 7.64
N ILE A 90 -8.64 3.25 7.83
CA ILE A 90 -10.06 3.52 8.10
C ILE A 90 -10.96 3.10 6.93
N GLU A 91 -12.20 2.69 7.23
CA GLU A 91 -13.14 2.24 6.21
C GLU A 91 -14.24 3.24 5.85
N SER A 92 -14.14 4.49 6.31
CA SER A 92 -15.22 5.47 6.26
C SER A 92 -15.18 6.47 5.09
N HIS A 93 -14.18 6.39 4.20
CA HIS A 93 -14.05 7.26 3.01
C HIS A 93 -15.36 7.39 2.22
N LYS A 94 -15.69 8.61 1.78
CA LYS A 94 -16.89 8.92 0.99
C LYS A 94 -16.57 9.15 -0.47
N THR A 95 -15.34 9.57 -0.76
CA THR A 95 -14.89 9.88 -2.12
C THR A 95 -13.61 9.15 -2.49
N ARG A 96 -13.39 9.00 -3.80
CA ARG A 96 -12.15 8.44 -4.35
C ARG A 96 -10.91 9.23 -3.89
N ALA A 97 -11.01 10.55 -3.84
CA ALA A 97 -9.89 11.42 -3.46
C ALA A 97 -9.50 11.23 -1.98
N GLU A 98 -10.47 11.06 -1.08
CA GLU A 98 -10.19 10.75 0.33
C GLU A 98 -9.49 9.39 0.46
N PHE A 99 -10.01 8.36 -0.22
CA PHE A 99 -9.40 7.04 -0.22
C PHE A 99 -7.98 7.06 -0.78
N GLU A 100 -7.75 7.68 -1.94
CA GLU A 100 -6.43 7.71 -2.58
C GLU A 100 -5.39 8.44 -1.72
N ARG A 101 -5.79 9.52 -1.04
CA ARG A 101 -4.94 10.22 -0.08
C ARG A 101 -4.50 9.29 1.04
N ASP A 102 -5.44 8.63 1.69
CA ASP A 102 -5.15 7.84 2.89
C ASP A 102 -4.48 6.50 2.52
N TYR A 103 -4.81 5.94 1.36
CA TYR A 103 -4.12 4.78 0.78
C TYR A 103 -2.64 5.06 0.45
N ALA A 104 -2.32 6.25 -0.07
CA ALA A 104 -0.93 6.64 -0.31
C ALA A 104 -0.13 6.73 1.00
N ILE A 105 -0.71 7.34 2.04
CA ILE A 105 -0.11 7.39 3.39
C ILE A 105 0.09 5.98 3.94
N TYR A 106 -0.92 5.12 3.81
CA TYR A 106 -0.89 3.74 4.28
C TYR A 106 0.24 2.92 3.63
N CYS A 107 0.38 2.98 2.31
CA CYS A 107 1.44 2.28 1.59
C CYS A 107 2.85 2.79 1.97
N GLU A 108 3.02 4.11 2.10
CA GLU A 108 4.30 4.70 2.51
C GLU A 108 4.65 4.32 3.95
N LEU A 109 3.70 4.40 4.88
CA LEU A 109 3.89 4.05 6.28
C LEU A 109 4.25 2.57 6.45
N LEU A 110 3.58 1.64 5.76
CA LEU A 110 3.92 0.21 5.78
C LEU A 110 5.38 -0.03 5.36
N ARG A 111 5.81 0.64 4.28
CA ARG A 111 7.19 0.58 3.78
C ARG A 111 8.18 1.17 4.78
N ASP A 112 7.89 2.34 5.33
CA ASP A 112 8.75 3.02 6.31
C ASP A 112 8.92 2.18 7.58
N LEU A 113 7.85 1.55 8.06
CA LEU A 113 7.88 0.66 9.22
C LEU A 113 8.72 -0.59 8.95
N ALA A 114 8.58 -1.20 7.78
CA ALA A 114 9.40 -2.34 7.38
C ALA A 114 10.89 -1.96 7.35
N ASN A 115 11.23 -0.84 6.68
CA ASN A 115 12.60 -0.31 6.66
C ASN A 115 13.14 -0.02 8.07
N LYS A 116 12.33 0.62 8.93
CA LYS A 116 12.69 0.94 10.31
C LYS A 116 12.95 -0.30 11.17
N GLY A 117 12.23 -1.39 10.91
CA GLY A 117 12.41 -2.68 11.58
C GLY A 117 13.54 -3.54 11.00
N GLY A 118 14.17 -3.13 9.89
CA GLY A 118 15.08 -4.00 9.14
C GLY A 118 14.36 -5.21 8.52
N ILE A 119 13.06 -5.06 8.24
CA ILE A 119 12.18 -6.09 7.68
C ILE A 119 12.12 -5.91 6.16
N PRO A 120 12.19 -6.99 5.36
CA PRO A 120 12.09 -6.89 3.90
C PRO A 120 10.79 -6.21 3.46
N VAL A 121 10.87 -5.22 2.56
CA VAL A 121 9.71 -4.60 1.93
C VAL A 121 9.14 -5.53 0.86
N THR A 122 8.43 -6.56 1.32
CA THR A 122 7.73 -7.54 0.49
C THR A 122 6.34 -7.74 1.06
N LEU A 123 5.33 -7.98 0.22
CA LEU A 123 3.95 -8.21 0.66
C LEU A 123 3.52 -9.66 0.41
N ASP A 124 3.06 -10.33 1.47
CA ASP A 124 2.44 -11.66 1.43
C ASP A 124 3.31 -12.73 0.76
N THR A 125 4.61 -12.70 1.01
CA THR A 125 5.57 -13.73 0.62
C THR A 125 5.61 -14.88 1.65
N ASN A 126 6.08 -16.05 1.22
CA ASN A 126 6.24 -17.23 2.08
C ASN A 126 7.35 -17.10 3.13
N ASP A 127 8.26 -16.14 2.97
CA ASP A 127 9.26 -15.84 4.00
C ASP A 127 8.56 -15.32 5.26
N LEU A 128 9.03 -15.75 6.42
CA LEU A 128 8.43 -15.29 7.68
C LEU A 128 8.51 -13.77 7.83
N ALA A 129 9.64 -13.18 7.44
CA ALA A 129 9.83 -11.74 7.48
C ALA A 129 9.15 -11.05 6.29
N GLY A 130 8.54 -9.91 6.54
CA GLY A 130 7.92 -9.08 5.51
C GLY A 130 6.67 -8.38 6.00
N ILE A 131 6.03 -7.65 5.09
CA ILE A 131 4.72 -7.06 5.30
C ILE A 131 3.67 -8.13 5.01
N LYS A 132 2.73 -8.34 5.93
CA LYS A 132 1.69 -9.38 5.82
C LYS A 132 0.31 -8.74 5.98
N THR A 133 -0.62 -9.07 5.10
CA THR A 133 -2.05 -8.73 5.30
C THR A 133 -2.64 -9.60 6.40
N HIS A 134 -3.68 -9.13 7.10
CA HIS A 134 -4.40 -9.99 8.05
C HIS A 134 -4.94 -11.23 7.34
N ASN A 135 -5.43 -11.10 6.10
CA ASN A 135 -5.77 -12.25 5.26
C ASN A 135 -4.64 -13.29 5.15
N TYR A 136 -3.41 -12.86 4.86
CA TYR A 136 -2.28 -13.77 4.76
C TYR A 136 -1.98 -14.42 6.12
N CYS A 137 -1.99 -13.63 7.20
CA CYS A 137 -1.79 -14.14 8.56
C CYS A 137 -2.81 -15.20 8.93
N THR A 138 -4.11 -14.95 8.73
CA THR A 138 -5.21 -15.88 9.00
C THR A 138 -4.97 -17.26 8.36
N HIS A 139 -4.42 -17.30 7.14
CA HIS A 139 -4.26 -18.55 6.39
C HIS A 139 -2.91 -19.26 6.62
N HIS A 140 -1.92 -18.62 7.24
CA HIS A 140 -0.54 -19.15 7.29
C HIS A 140 0.08 -19.17 8.69
N GLN A 141 -0.47 -18.43 9.65
CA GLN A 141 0.10 -18.39 11.00
C GLN A 141 -0.19 -19.67 11.79
N PRO A 142 0.71 -20.09 12.70
CA PRO A 142 0.42 -21.15 13.63
C PRO A 142 -0.62 -20.69 14.67
N ASN A 143 -1.37 -21.63 15.24
CA ASN A 143 -2.36 -21.37 16.29
C ASN A 143 -3.35 -20.25 15.91
N ASN A 144 -3.90 -20.31 14.69
CA ASN A 144 -4.83 -19.31 14.19
C ASN A 144 -6.21 -19.43 14.87
N PHE A 145 -6.75 -18.29 15.32
CA PHE A 145 -8.11 -18.14 15.83
C PHE A 145 -8.87 -17.00 15.13
N SER A 146 -8.31 -16.46 14.04
CA SER A 146 -8.88 -15.39 13.25
C SER A 146 -9.55 -15.93 11.99
N ASP A 147 -10.63 -15.28 11.57
CA ASP A 147 -11.29 -15.45 10.26
C ASP A 147 -11.22 -14.16 9.42
N HIS A 148 -10.50 -13.15 9.90
CA HIS A 148 -10.34 -11.86 9.24
C HIS A 148 -9.55 -11.97 7.93
N VAL A 149 -9.91 -11.12 6.98
CA VAL A 149 -9.38 -11.11 5.60
C VAL A 149 -9.02 -9.71 5.09
N ASP A 150 -8.99 -8.72 5.98
CA ASP A 150 -8.59 -7.36 5.67
C ASP A 150 -7.09 -7.26 5.30
N PRO A 151 -6.67 -6.20 4.58
CA PRO A 151 -7.47 -5.07 4.07
C PRO A 151 -8.12 -5.36 2.70
N LEU A 152 -8.03 -6.59 2.20
CA LEU A 152 -8.32 -6.90 0.79
C LEU A 152 -9.75 -6.55 0.35
N PRO A 153 -10.83 -6.85 1.11
CA PRO A 153 -12.18 -6.47 0.72
C PRO A 153 -12.36 -4.95 0.59
N TYR A 154 -11.77 -4.18 1.52
CA TYR A 154 -11.90 -2.72 1.50
C TYR A 154 -11.10 -2.09 0.37
N LEU A 155 -9.89 -2.59 0.10
CA LEU A 155 -9.09 -2.19 -1.06
C LEU A 155 -9.84 -2.50 -2.37
N ALA A 156 -10.44 -3.70 -2.48
CA ALA A 156 -11.20 -4.10 -3.65
C ALA A 156 -12.46 -3.24 -3.89
N LYS A 157 -13.13 -2.79 -2.82
CA LYS A 157 -14.24 -1.81 -2.91
C LYS A 157 -13.83 -0.53 -3.64
N TRP A 158 -12.57 -0.14 -3.52
CA TRP A 158 -11.97 0.98 -4.21
C TRP A 158 -11.13 0.57 -5.43
N GLY A 159 -11.34 -0.63 -5.98
CA GLY A 159 -10.68 -1.07 -7.23
C GLY A 159 -9.18 -1.33 -7.11
N ILE A 160 -8.64 -1.50 -5.90
CA ILE A 160 -7.24 -1.91 -5.68
C ILE A 160 -7.19 -3.44 -5.58
N THR A 161 -6.46 -4.08 -6.50
CA THR A 161 -6.21 -5.52 -6.45
C THR A 161 -5.06 -5.84 -5.50
N LEU A 162 -4.94 -7.10 -5.05
CA LEU A 162 -3.78 -7.55 -4.27
C LEU A 162 -2.45 -7.33 -5.01
N GLU A 163 -2.43 -7.51 -6.34
CA GLU A 163 -1.24 -7.25 -7.14
C GLU A 163 -0.89 -5.76 -7.16
N GLN A 164 -1.88 -4.88 -7.33
CA GLN A 164 -1.68 -3.44 -7.26
C GLN A 164 -1.17 -3.03 -5.87
N PHE A 165 -1.80 -3.52 -4.81
CA PHE A 165 -1.38 -3.24 -3.43
C PHE A 165 0.06 -3.72 -3.16
N ARG A 166 0.42 -4.92 -3.62
CA ARG A 166 1.80 -5.41 -3.56
C ARG A 166 2.76 -4.46 -4.25
N ASN A 167 2.44 -4.03 -5.47
CA ASN A 167 3.29 -3.12 -6.23
C ASN A 167 3.42 -1.76 -5.56
N ASP A 168 2.32 -1.21 -5.04
CA ASP A 168 2.28 0.11 -4.40
C ASP A 168 3.05 0.15 -3.08
N VAL A 169 3.03 -0.94 -2.30
CA VAL A 169 3.82 -1.06 -1.06
C VAL A 169 5.28 -1.33 -1.37
N CYS A 170 5.58 -2.29 -2.25
CA CYS A 170 6.94 -2.78 -2.45
C CYS A 170 7.81 -1.85 -3.31
N ASN A 171 7.21 -1.14 -4.26
CA ASN A 171 7.93 -0.15 -5.05
C ASN A 171 7.74 1.23 -4.41
N SER A 172 8.77 2.07 -4.42
CA SER A 172 8.55 3.48 -4.14
C SER A 172 7.56 4.00 -5.17
N ILE A 173 6.40 4.49 -4.71
CA ILE A 173 5.61 5.42 -5.50
C ILE A 173 6.49 6.67 -5.61
N THR A 174 7.43 6.67 -6.55
CA THR A 174 7.95 7.94 -7.06
C THR A 174 6.69 8.66 -7.46
N SER A 175 6.35 9.73 -6.75
CA SER A 175 5.19 10.53 -7.05
C SER A 175 5.25 10.76 -8.56
N LYS A 176 4.40 10.06 -9.31
CA LYS A 176 3.84 10.64 -10.52
C LYS A 176 2.93 11.73 -9.99
N THR A 177 3.55 12.78 -9.45
CA THR A 177 3.08 14.12 -9.70
C THR A 177 3.06 14.15 -11.21
N THR A 178 1.89 13.86 -11.78
CA THR A 178 1.51 14.42 -13.07
C THR A 178 1.44 15.93 -12.84
N THR A 179 2.60 16.54 -12.61
CA THR A 179 2.91 17.77 -13.31
C THR A 179 2.63 17.38 -14.74
N ALA A 180 1.66 18.04 -15.36
CA ALA A 180 1.62 18.08 -16.81
C ALA A 180 2.98 18.68 -17.23
N GLU A 181 4.00 17.84 -17.31
CA GLU A 181 5.13 18.08 -18.17
C GLU A 181 4.48 18.27 -19.53
N GLU A 182 4.58 19.48 -20.07
CA GLU A 182 4.53 19.66 -21.51
C GLU A 182 5.50 18.64 -22.08
N GLN A 183 4.97 17.50 -22.50
CA GLN A 183 5.68 16.61 -23.38
C GLN A 183 5.85 17.40 -24.67
N THR A 184 6.99 18.07 -24.82
CA THR A 184 7.51 18.39 -26.14
C THR A 184 7.59 17.06 -26.88
N ILE A 185 6.63 16.82 -27.76
CA ILE A 185 6.59 15.64 -28.63
C ILE A 185 7.88 15.68 -29.44
N GLN A 186 8.89 14.92 -29.02
CA GLN A 186 9.99 14.59 -29.91
C GLN A 186 9.42 13.63 -30.94
N LYS A 187 9.10 14.20 -32.11
CA LYS A 187 8.69 13.46 -33.31
C LYS A 187 9.69 12.33 -33.54
N LYS A 188 9.27 11.10 -33.29
CA LYS A 188 10.10 9.92 -33.52
C LYS A 188 10.12 9.69 -35.04
N LYS A 189 11.31 9.67 -35.66
CA LYS A 189 11.44 9.37 -37.10
C LYS A 189 11.00 7.91 -37.33
N VAL A 190 9.81 7.70 -37.88
CA VAL A 190 9.33 6.37 -38.25
C VAL A 190 9.73 6.07 -39.69
N GLY A 191 11.03 5.82 -39.89
CA GLY A 191 11.61 5.34 -41.15
C GLY A 191 11.38 6.25 -42.38
N ASP A 192 12.07 5.94 -43.47
CA ASP A 192 11.85 6.59 -44.77
C ASP A 192 10.80 5.75 -45.53
N ILE A 193 9.68 6.37 -45.93
CA ILE A 193 8.69 5.72 -46.80
C ILE A 193 9.08 6.02 -48.23
N MET A 194 9.38 4.97 -49.00
CA MET A 194 9.62 5.07 -50.44
C MET A 194 8.33 4.70 -51.18
N LEU A 195 7.68 5.69 -51.80
CA LEU A 195 6.58 5.44 -52.74
C LEU A 195 7.16 5.32 -54.14
N LEU A 196 6.90 4.17 -54.77
CA LEU A 196 7.26 3.89 -56.16
C LEU A 196 6.03 4.12 -57.04
N PHE A 197 6.16 4.98 -58.04
CA PHE A 197 5.15 5.19 -59.06
C PHE A 197 5.70 4.74 -60.40
N ARG A 198 4.89 4.00 -61.14
CA ARG A 198 5.17 3.62 -62.51
C ARG A 198 4.05 4.15 -63.39
N ASN A 199 4.42 4.89 -64.42
CA ASN A 199 3.47 5.31 -65.44
C ASN A 199 3.16 4.12 -66.36
N GLU A 200 1.89 3.86 -66.65
CA GLU A 200 1.48 2.70 -67.45
C GLU A 200 1.95 2.78 -68.92
N ASN A 201 2.28 3.99 -69.40
CA ASN A 201 2.72 4.23 -70.78
C ASN A 201 4.24 4.49 -70.93
N SER A 202 5.05 4.29 -69.89
CA SER A 202 6.51 4.37 -69.97
C SER A 202 7.20 3.38 -69.03
N ALA A 203 8.35 2.83 -69.43
CA ALA A 203 9.10 1.90 -68.58
C ALA A 203 9.82 2.57 -67.39
N GLU A 204 9.76 3.90 -67.29
CA GLU A 204 10.38 4.65 -66.21
C GLU A 204 9.62 4.49 -64.88
N VAL A 205 10.38 4.33 -63.81
CA VAL A 205 9.90 4.24 -62.44
C VAL A 205 10.40 5.46 -61.69
N TYR A 206 9.49 6.17 -61.03
CA TYR A 206 9.81 7.34 -60.22
C TYR A 206 9.66 7.01 -58.75
N TRP A 207 10.55 7.53 -57.91
CA TRP A 207 10.47 7.41 -56.46
C TRP A 207 10.47 8.78 -55.80
N LEU A 208 9.61 8.93 -54.80
CA LEU A 208 9.59 10.08 -53.91
C LEU A 208 9.98 9.62 -52.50
N ILE A 209 10.93 10.33 -51.89
CA ILE A 209 11.39 10.11 -50.52
C ILE A 209 10.77 11.22 -49.66
N GLY A 210 9.97 10.84 -48.67
CA GLY A 210 9.34 11.77 -47.74
C GLY A 210 9.60 11.39 -46.28
N ASN A 211 9.94 12.37 -45.45
CA ASN A 211 10.03 12.17 -44.00
C ASN A 211 8.63 12.25 -43.38
N LYS A 212 8.19 11.18 -42.70
CA LYS A 212 6.96 11.21 -41.90
C LYS A 212 7.33 11.47 -40.44
N TYR A 213 6.69 12.47 -39.84
CA TYR A 213 6.80 12.76 -38.42
C TYR A 213 5.43 12.53 -37.77
N THR A 214 5.38 11.75 -36.69
CA THR A 214 4.22 11.64 -35.80
C THR A 214 4.48 12.42 -34.53
#